data_AF-A0A6N3CPK3-F1
#
_entry.id   AF-A0A6N3CPK3-F1
#
_cell.length_a   1.000
_cell.length_b   1.000
_cell.length_c   1.000
_cell.angle_alpha   90.00
_cell.angle_beta   90.00
_cell.angle_gamma   90.00
#
_symmetry.space_group_name_H-M   'P 1'
#
loop_
_entity.id
_entity.type
_entity.pdbx_description
1 polymer ?
#
loop_
_entity_poly.entity_id
_entity_poly.type
_entity_poly.pdbx_seq_one_letter_code
_entity_poly.pdbx_strand_id
1 'polypeptide(L)'
;MAIGELVHIGILEDETHVKDSTIVREKKAYPAYHGSYRRLKEVTDWLDRIPNLYCIGRNGQHRYNNMDHSMLTAMEAVGHIRDGKTDKQDIWNINTEQEYHERKKH
;
A
#
# COMPACT_ATOMS: atom_id res chain seq x y z
N MET A 1 -1.54 23.60 13.19
CA MET A 1 -1.92 23.37 11.77
C MET A 1 -0.68 23.51 10.92
N ALA A 2 -0.63 22.90 9.72
CA ALA A 2 0.54 23.03 8.85
C ALA A 2 0.77 24.46 8.31
N ILE A 3 -0.21 25.36 8.45
CA ILE A 3 -0.19 26.74 7.94
C ILE A 3 1.04 27.52 8.40
N GLY A 4 1.38 27.48 9.70
CA GLY A 4 2.56 28.18 10.21
C GLY A 4 3.87 27.68 9.58
N GLU A 5 3.97 26.37 9.30
CA GLU A 5 5.14 25.80 8.62
C GLU A 5 5.20 26.25 7.16
N LEU A 6 4.06 26.32 6.46
CA LEU A 6 3.99 26.82 5.08
C LEU A 6 4.49 28.27 4.96
N VAL A 7 4.23 29.12 5.96
CA VAL A 7 4.79 30.47 6.03
C VAL A 7 6.29 30.43 6.34
N HIS A 8 6.68 29.63 7.33
CA HIS A 8 8.08 29.52 7.74
C HIS A 8 9.02 29.08 6.61
N ILE A 9 8.59 28.11 5.78
CA ILE A 9 9.38 27.61 4.64
C ILE A 9 9.20 28.44 3.36
N GLY A 10 8.40 29.51 3.40
CA GLY A 10 8.22 30.44 2.29
C GLY A 10 7.33 29.95 1.15
N ILE A 11 6.45 28.96 1.39
CA ILE A 11 5.39 28.61 0.42
C ILE A 11 4.28 29.67 0.43
N LEU A 12 4.00 30.26 1.59
CA LEU A 12 3.08 31.38 1.77
C LEU A 12 3.82 32.58 2.35
N GLU A 13 3.42 33.80 1.96
CA GLU A 13 3.95 35.03 2.54
C GLU A 13 3.46 35.22 3.98
N ASP A 14 2.18 34.95 4.22
CA ASP A 14 1.52 35.00 5.53
C ASP A 14 0.25 34.14 5.54
N GLU A 15 -0.38 34.00 6.72
CA GLU A 15 -1.57 33.17 6.91
C GLU A 15 -2.84 33.74 6.23
N THR A 16 -2.87 35.02 5.83
CA THR A 16 -4.05 35.66 5.23
C THR A 16 -4.40 35.10 3.86
N HIS A 17 -3.44 34.41 3.22
CA HIS A 17 -3.62 33.71 1.96
C HIS A 17 -4.43 32.41 2.08
N VAL A 18 -4.71 31.93 3.31
CA VAL A 18 -5.47 30.70 3.55
C VAL A 18 -6.96 31.00 3.71
N LYS A 19 -7.80 30.42 2.84
CA LYS A 19 -9.26 30.60 2.88
C LYS A 19 -10.00 29.52 3.67
N ASP A 20 -9.47 28.30 3.69
CA ASP A 20 -10.09 27.15 4.36
C ASP A 20 -9.03 26.09 4.68
N SER A 21 -9.36 25.15 5.57
CA SER A 21 -8.50 24.03 5.93
C SER A 21 -9.30 22.75 6.21
N THR A 22 -8.76 21.61 5.78
CA THR A 22 -9.34 20.29 6.06
C THR A 22 -8.26 19.36 6.58
N ILE A 23 -8.62 18.53 7.57
CA ILE A 23 -7.72 17.52 8.15
C ILE A 23 -8.39 16.15 8.01
N VAL A 24 -7.73 15.25 7.30
CA VAL A 24 -8.11 13.84 7.25
C VAL A 24 -7.03 13.02 7.94
N ARG A 25 -7.44 12.13 8.85
CA ARG A 25 -6.52 11.23 9.58
C ARG A 25 -6.78 9.80 9.14
N GLU A 26 -5.82 9.23 8.42
CA GLU A 26 -5.87 7.84 7.97
C GLU A 26 -4.97 6.97 8.86
N LYS A 27 -5.56 5.99 9.56
CA LYS A 27 -4.83 5.16 10.53
C LYS A 27 -3.90 4.15 9.84
N LYS A 28 -4.25 3.68 8.64
CA LYS A 28 -3.50 2.64 7.92
C LYS A 28 -3.06 3.14 6.54
N ALA A 29 -2.46 4.32 6.51
CA ALA A 29 -2.04 4.96 5.26
C ALA A 29 -0.84 4.24 4.60
N TYR A 30 0.09 3.74 5.43
CA TYR A 30 1.36 3.19 4.99
C TYR A 30 1.67 1.87 5.70
N PRO A 31 1.94 0.80 4.94
CA PRO A 31 2.54 -0.41 5.49
C PRO A 31 3.91 -0.09 6.05
N ALA A 32 4.12 -0.42 7.32
CA ALA A 32 5.40 -0.23 7.97
C ALA A 32 6.23 -1.53 7.88
N TYR A 33 7.45 -1.41 7.36
CA TYR A 33 8.38 -2.52 7.16
C TYR A 33 9.40 -2.63 8.29
N HIS A 34 8.92 -2.67 9.54
CA HIS A 34 9.77 -2.80 10.72
C HIS A 34 9.20 -3.78 11.74
N GLY A 35 10.01 -4.18 12.72
CA GLY A 35 9.60 -5.09 13.79
C GLY A 35 9.22 -6.48 13.29
N SER A 36 7.97 -6.86 13.45
CA SER A 36 7.46 -8.20 13.08
C SER A 36 7.29 -8.41 11.58
N TYR A 37 7.53 -7.40 10.74
CA TYR A 37 7.42 -7.51 9.27
C TYR A 37 8.21 -8.70 8.70
N ARG A 38 9.36 -9.05 9.27
CA ARG A 38 10.16 -10.23 8.87
C ARG A 38 9.40 -11.56 8.95
N ARG A 39 8.30 -11.61 9.70
CA ARG A 39 7.42 -12.78 9.88
C ARG A 39 6.17 -12.71 9.00
N LEU A 40 6.05 -11.72 8.10
CA LEU A 40 4.88 -11.57 7.22
C LEU A 40 4.58 -12.86 6.45
N LYS A 41 5.62 -13.59 6.03
CA LYS A 41 5.47 -14.87 5.35
C LYS A 41 4.69 -15.91 6.16
N GLU A 42 4.85 -15.95 7.48
CA GLU A 42 4.07 -16.88 8.33
C GLU A 42 2.57 -16.58 8.27
N VAL A 43 2.21 -15.30 8.16
CA VAL A 43 0.82 -14.84 8.04
C VAL A 43 0.28 -15.17 6.64
N THR A 44 1.03 -14.85 5.58
CA THR A 44 0.59 -15.14 4.20
C THR A 44 0.44 -16.64 3.97
N ASP A 45 1.39 -17.46 4.44
CA ASP A 45 1.34 -18.92 4.34
C ASP A 45 0.15 -19.53 5.10
N TRP A 46 -0.31 -18.88 6.17
CA TRP A 46 -1.52 -19.29 6.88
C TRP A 46 -2.79 -18.89 6.12
N LEU A 47 -2.84 -17.65 5.62
CA LEU A 47 -3.98 -17.12 4.84
C LEU A 47 -4.18 -17.88 3.53
N ASP A 48 -3.11 -18.34 2.88
CA ASP A 48 -3.16 -19.09 1.64
C ASP A 48 -3.89 -20.44 1.77
N ARG A 49 -4.01 -20.98 2.99
CA ARG A 49 -4.77 -22.21 3.26
C ARG A 49 -6.29 -22.03 3.14
N ILE A 50 -6.79 -20.79 3.09
CA ILE A 50 -8.21 -20.46 2.98
C ILE A 50 -8.54 -20.28 1.49
N PRO A 51 -9.16 -21.25 0.78
CA PRO A 51 -9.18 -21.26 -0.68
C PRO A 51 -9.87 -20.05 -1.32
N ASN A 52 -10.89 -19.50 -0.65
CA ASN A 52 -11.72 -18.40 -1.13
C ASN A 52 -11.35 -17.02 -0.54
N LEU A 53 -10.18 -16.87 0.08
CA LEU A 53 -9.70 -15.60 0.62
C LEU A 53 -8.60 -14.99 -0.26
N TYR A 54 -8.85 -13.83 -0.85
CA TYR A 54 -7.88 -13.12 -1.69
C TYR A 54 -7.46 -11.80 -1.03
N CYS A 55 -6.17 -11.68 -0.70
CA CYS A 55 -5.59 -10.48 -0.10
C CYS A 55 -5.06 -9.55 -1.19
N ILE A 56 -5.71 -8.39 -1.36
CA ILE A 56 -5.43 -7.45 -2.46
C ILE A 56 -5.13 -6.03 -1.96
N GLY A 57 -4.48 -5.24 -2.79
CA GLY A 57 -4.17 -3.84 -2.52
C GLY A 57 -3.15 -3.61 -1.40
N ARG A 58 -2.88 -2.33 -1.12
CA ARG A 58 -1.84 -1.87 -0.18
C ARG A 58 -1.88 -2.56 1.18
N ASN A 59 -3.01 -2.49 1.88
CA ASN A 59 -3.12 -3.04 3.24
C ASN A 59 -3.46 -4.53 3.26
N GLY A 60 -4.14 -5.06 2.24
CA GLY A 60 -4.42 -6.49 2.15
C GLY A 60 -3.15 -7.29 1.93
N GLN A 61 -2.20 -6.75 1.15
CA GLN A 61 -0.90 -7.37 0.91
C GLN A 61 0.20 -6.89 1.86
N HIS A 62 -0.08 -5.87 2.69
CA HIS A 62 0.89 -5.15 3.50
C HIS A 62 2.12 -4.73 2.68
N ARG A 63 1.88 -4.14 1.50
CA ARG A 63 2.89 -3.67 0.55
C ARG A 63 2.67 -2.23 0.13
N TYR A 64 3.75 -1.50 -0.09
CA TYR A 64 3.75 -0.14 -0.59
C TYR A 64 3.33 -0.11 -2.07
N ASN A 65 2.03 -0.30 -2.29
CA ASN A 65 1.43 -0.27 -3.62
C ASN A 65 0.88 1.13 -3.91
N ASN A 66 1.11 1.58 -5.13
CA ASN A 66 0.36 2.66 -5.76
C ASN A 66 -1.02 2.16 -6.23
N MET A 67 -1.82 3.08 -6.76
CA MET A 67 -3.21 2.83 -7.14
C MET A 67 -3.31 1.79 -8.26
N ASP A 68 -2.46 1.90 -9.29
CA ASP A 68 -2.37 0.99 -10.41
C ASP A 68 -2.05 -0.45 -9.95
N HIS A 69 -1.05 -0.65 -9.10
CA HIS A 69 -0.77 -1.97 -8.53
C HIS A 69 -1.94 -2.51 -7.70
N SER A 70 -2.58 -1.65 -6.91
CA SER A 70 -3.75 -2.06 -6.12
C SER A 70 -4.91 -2.51 -7.02
N MET A 71 -5.14 -1.81 -8.13
CA MET A 71 -6.14 -2.20 -9.12
C MET A 71 -5.78 -3.50 -9.83
N LEU A 72 -4.51 -3.69 -10.21
CA LEU A 72 -4.05 -4.94 -10.83
C LEU A 72 -4.27 -6.14 -9.91
N THR A 73 -4.01 -6.01 -8.60
CA THR A 73 -4.29 -7.10 -7.65
C THR A 73 -5.77 -7.47 -7.58
N ALA A 74 -6.66 -6.48 -7.73
CA ALA A 74 -8.10 -6.72 -7.78
C ALA A 74 -8.52 -7.42 -9.08
N MET A 75 -7.97 -6.99 -10.23
CA MET A 75 -8.24 -7.61 -11.53
C MET A 75 -7.79 -9.06 -11.56
N GLU A 76 -6.62 -9.36 -11.02
CA GLU A 76 -6.09 -10.73 -10.94
C GLU A 76 -6.94 -11.60 -9.99
N ALA A 77 -7.32 -11.07 -8.82
CA ALA A 77 -8.22 -11.78 -7.90
C ALA A 77 -9.58 -12.11 -8.54
N VAL A 78 -10.16 -11.19 -9.31
CA VAL A 78 -11.41 -11.45 -10.06
C VAL A 78 -11.20 -12.51 -11.14
N GLY A 79 -10.06 -12.48 -11.85
CA GLY A 79 -9.67 -13.53 -12.79
C GLY A 79 -9.60 -14.91 -12.11
N HIS A 80 -8.97 -14.98 -10.94
CA HIS A 80 -8.87 -16.21 -10.16
C HIS A 80 -10.23 -16.75 -9.74
N ILE A 81 -11.11 -15.89 -9.23
CA ILE A 81 -12.47 -16.27 -8.83
C ILE A 81 -13.26 -16.81 -10.02
N ARG A 82 -13.20 -16.13 -11.18
CA ARG A 82 -13.89 -16.54 -12.40
C ARG A 82 -13.40 -17.92 -12.88
N ASP A 83 -12.09 -18.15 -12.83
CA ASP A 83 -11.46 -19.34 -13.39
C ASP A 83 -11.32 -20.49 -12.37
N GLY A 84 -11.82 -20.31 -11.14
CA GLY A 84 -11.72 -21.30 -10.06
C GLY A 84 -10.30 -21.52 -9.53
N LYS A 85 -9.38 -20.56 -9.74
CA LYS A 85 -8.00 -20.64 -9.28
C LYS A 85 -7.92 -20.26 -7.79
N THR A 86 -7.36 -21.16 -7.00
CA THR A 86 -7.17 -20.97 -5.55
C THR A 86 -5.72 -20.74 -5.15
N ASP A 87 -4.77 -21.04 -6.05
CA ASP A 87 -3.39 -20.56 -5.94
C ASP A 87 -3.39 -19.04 -6.11
N LYS A 88 -2.66 -18.32 -5.26
CA LYS A 88 -2.63 -16.84 -5.17
C LYS A 88 -1.25 -16.27 -5.46
N GLN A 89 -0.28 -17.09 -5.87
CA GLN A 89 1.08 -16.62 -6.16
C GLN A 89 1.10 -15.47 -7.17
N ASP A 90 0.27 -15.54 -8.22
CA ASP A 90 0.16 -14.46 -9.22
C ASP A 90 -0.24 -13.12 -8.58
N ILE A 91 -1.20 -13.14 -7.65
CA ILE A 91 -1.65 -11.95 -6.91
C ILE A 91 -0.56 -11.45 -5.96
N TRP A 92 0.10 -12.35 -5.23
CA TRP A 92 1.20 -12.03 -4.31
C TRP A 92 2.45 -11.49 -5.02
N ASN A 93 2.64 -11.75 -6.31
CA ASN A 93 3.83 -11.33 -7.04
C ASN A 93 3.64 -10.03 -7.84
N ILE A 94 2.43 -9.46 -7.84
CA ILE A 94 2.23 -8.12 -8.38
C ILE A 94 3.11 -7.13 -7.60
N ASN A 95 3.90 -6.35 -8.34
CA ASN A 95 4.81 -5.31 -7.84
C ASN A 95 6.15 -5.79 -7.20
N THR A 96 6.49 -7.09 -7.20
CA THR A 96 7.78 -7.54 -6.60
C THR A 96 9.03 -7.14 -7.41
N GLU A 97 8.89 -6.89 -8.71
CA GLU A 97 10.03 -6.59 -9.59
C GLU A 97 10.48 -5.12 -9.52
N GLN A 98 9.56 -4.17 -9.24
CA GLN A 98 9.89 -2.75 -9.15
C GLN A 98 10.55 -2.38 -7.80
N GLU A 99 10.19 -3.03 -6.68
CA GLU A 99 10.88 -2.87 -5.39
C GLU A 99 12.38 -3.29 -5.44
N TYR A 100 12.79 -4.15 -6.39
CA TYR A 100 14.20 -4.51 -6.57
C TYR A 100 15.02 -3.37 -7.18
N HIS A 101 14.42 -2.53 -8.04
CA HIS A 101 15.10 -1.39 -8.66
C HIS A 101 15.30 -0.19 -7.72
N GLU A 102 14.55 -0.12 -6.62
CA GLU A 102 14.69 0.93 -5.61
C GLU A 102 15.74 0.63 -4.52
N ARG A 103 16.24 -0.62 -4.45
CA ARG A 103 17.41 -0.94 -3.63
C ARG A 103 18.69 -0.43 -4.31
N LYS A 104 19.01 0.84 -4.04
CA LYS A 104 20.32 1.44 -4.37
C LYS A 104 21.45 0.51 -3.92
N LYS A 105 22.29 0.12 -4.89
CA LYS A 105 23.67 -0.32 -4.63
C LYS A 105 24.36 0.81 -3.87
N HIS A 106 24.73 0.54 -2.61
CA HIS A 106 25.78 1.28 -1.92
C HIS A 106 27.14 0.72 -2.34
#